data_AF-A0AAE4WFI5-F1
#
_entry.id   AF-A0AAE4WFI5-F1
#
_cell.length_a   1.000
_cell.length_b   1.000
_cell.length_c   1.000
_cell.angle_alpha   90.00
_cell.angle_beta   90.00
_cell.angle_gamma   90.00
#
_symmetry.space_group_name_H-M   'P 1'
#
loop_
_entity.id
_entity.type
_entity.pdbx_description
1 polymer ?
#
loop_
_entity_poly.entity_id
_entity_poly.type
_entity_poly.pdbx_seq_one_letter_code
_entity_poly.pdbx_strand_id
1 'polypeptide(L)'
;MTAARERVICDLRERIASLETSTAKKAGWLPFGVPDMDAVLPGGGLAHGALHEFAGGGSGTVDGAAAALFAAGIAARTKGPIVWCLTRPDLFFPALAQVGLHHDRIIFVESDKEEDVLANMEEGLSFGGLGAVVGELVRLPMVSSRRLQLAAERTGTMALAVRRWRRQTEANDFGQPTASTTRWRVSVMPSEDLPVPGVGRAQWLLELMRVKAGECAEFLVRACDDKGCLDLSSGSADGSHSSRRSVYSA
;
A
#
# COMPACT_ATOMS: atom_id res chain seq x y z
N MET A 1 -33.33 -12.61 24.30
CA MET A 1 -32.83 -11.22 24.40
C MET A 1 -31.60 -10.95 23.51
N THR A 2 -30.73 -11.93 23.28
CA THR A 2 -29.48 -11.80 22.49
C THR A 2 -29.71 -11.51 21.00
N ALA A 3 -30.62 -12.22 20.35
CA ALA A 3 -30.90 -12.06 18.92
C ALA A 3 -31.50 -10.68 18.54
N ALA A 4 -32.29 -10.08 19.44
CA ALA A 4 -32.82 -8.73 19.24
C ALA A 4 -31.70 -7.68 19.37
N ARG A 5 -30.78 -7.88 20.31
CA ARG A 5 -29.59 -7.02 20.47
C ARG A 5 -28.63 -7.14 19.29
N GLU A 6 -28.42 -8.35 18.76
CA GLU A 6 -27.59 -8.59 17.56
C GLU A 6 -28.17 -7.91 16.32
N ARG A 7 -29.50 -7.97 16.12
CA ARG A 7 -30.18 -7.25 15.04
C ARG A 7 -30.03 -5.73 15.17
N VAL A 8 -30.16 -5.19 16.38
CA VAL A 8 -29.96 -3.76 16.65
C VAL A 8 -28.51 -3.34 16.40
N ILE A 9 -27.53 -4.15 16.78
CA ILE A 9 -26.11 -3.87 16.50
C ILE A 9 -25.83 -3.91 14.99
N CYS A 10 -26.42 -4.86 14.26
CA CYS A 10 -26.28 -4.95 12.81
C CYS A 10 -26.88 -3.70 12.11
N ASP A 11 -28.10 -3.33 12.47
CA ASP A 11 -28.79 -2.14 11.95
C ASP A 11 -28.03 -0.84 12.25
N LEU A 12 -27.47 -0.72 13.47
CA LEU A 12 -26.65 0.42 13.84
C LEU A 12 -25.33 0.48 13.06
N ARG A 13 -24.70 -0.68 12.79
CA ARG A 13 -23.50 -0.77 11.95
C ARG A 13 -23.79 -0.37 10.51
N GLU A 14 -24.90 -0.83 9.94
CA GLU A 14 -25.35 -0.45 8.61
C GLU A 14 -25.66 1.04 8.51
N ARG A 15 -26.33 1.60 9.53
CA ARG A 15 -26.62 3.05 9.59
C ARG A 15 -25.36 3.89 9.70
N ILE A 16 -24.41 3.52 10.56
CA ILE A 16 -23.12 4.21 10.67
C ILE A 16 -22.38 4.14 9.33
N ALA A 17 -22.31 2.96 8.71
CA ALA A 17 -21.71 2.80 7.39
C ALA A 17 -22.40 3.69 6.33
N SER A 18 -23.73 3.78 6.34
CA SER A 18 -24.48 4.63 5.41
C SER A 18 -24.23 6.14 5.62
N LEU A 19 -24.08 6.57 6.87
CA LEU A 19 -23.80 7.96 7.25
C LEU A 19 -22.35 8.34 6.91
N GLU A 20 -21.39 7.45 7.15
CA GLU A 20 -20.01 7.60 6.68
C GLU A 20 -19.93 7.70 5.15
N THR A 21 -20.84 7.05 4.42
CA THR A 21 -20.84 6.98 2.94
C THR A 21 -21.52 8.18 2.27
N SER A 22 -22.40 8.91 2.97
CA SER A 22 -23.38 9.82 2.35
C SER A 22 -22.84 11.09 1.65
N THR A 23 -21.54 11.38 1.73
CA THR A 23 -20.91 12.54 1.07
C THR A 23 -19.71 12.22 0.18
N ALA A 24 -19.23 10.98 0.17
CA ALA A 24 -18.13 10.56 -0.71
C ALA A 24 -18.72 9.94 -1.98
N LYS A 25 -18.23 10.33 -3.17
CA LYS A 25 -18.46 9.52 -4.39
C LYS A 25 -18.13 8.07 -4.02
N LYS A 26 -18.98 7.08 -4.33
CA LYS A 26 -18.68 5.66 -4.11
C LYS A 26 -17.40 5.31 -4.86
N ALA A 27 -16.29 5.51 -4.20
CA ALA A 27 -14.97 5.26 -4.71
C ALA A 27 -14.86 3.74 -4.77
N GLY A 28 -14.67 3.21 -5.97
CA GLY A 28 -14.61 1.77 -6.20
C GLY A 28 -13.42 1.13 -5.49
N TRP A 29 -13.19 -0.13 -5.80
CA TRP A 29 -12.04 -0.88 -5.29
C TRP A 29 -11.12 -1.20 -6.46
N LEU A 30 -9.81 -1.10 -6.22
CA LEU A 30 -8.77 -1.54 -7.13
C LEU A 30 -8.29 -2.94 -6.69
N PRO A 31 -8.82 -4.04 -7.25
CA PRO A 31 -8.35 -5.39 -6.94
C PRO A 31 -6.87 -5.52 -7.26
N PHE A 32 -6.12 -6.43 -6.65
CA PHE A 32 -4.77 -6.80 -7.07
C PHE A 32 -4.78 -7.74 -8.28
N GLY A 33 -5.90 -8.43 -8.54
CA GLY A 33 -5.98 -9.46 -9.58
C GLY A 33 -5.44 -10.81 -9.11
N VAL A 34 -5.22 -10.94 -7.80
CA VAL A 34 -4.76 -12.15 -7.11
C VAL A 34 -5.89 -12.55 -6.17
N PRO A 35 -6.67 -13.61 -6.50
CA PRO A 35 -7.89 -13.94 -5.77
C PRO A 35 -7.71 -14.09 -4.26
N ASP A 36 -6.60 -14.70 -3.83
CA ASP A 36 -6.29 -14.91 -2.41
C ASP A 36 -6.02 -13.60 -1.66
N MET A 37 -5.38 -12.62 -2.33
CA MET A 37 -5.16 -11.29 -1.75
C MET A 37 -6.45 -10.47 -1.72
N ASP A 38 -7.22 -10.53 -2.82
CA ASP A 38 -8.45 -9.76 -2.97
C ASP A 38 -9.53 -10.24 -2.00
N ALA A 39 -9.57 -11.53 -1.68
CA ALA A 39 -10.49 -12.09 -0.69
C ALA A 39 -10.26 -11.60 0.75
N VAL A 40 -9.02 -11.27 1.11
CA VAL A 40 -8.67 -10.75 2.44
C VAL A 40 -9.06 -9.28 2.60
N LEU A 41 -9.08 -8.53 1.50
CA LEU A 41 -9.35 -7.10 1.53
C LEU A 41 -10.86 -6.82 1.54
N PRO A 42 -11.39 -6.02 2.49
CA PRO A 42 -12.82 -5.80 2.66
C PRO A 42 -13.55 -5.11 1.50
N GLY A 43 -13.81 -5.78 0.39
CA GLY A 43 -14.35 -5.17 -0.83
C GLY A 43 -13.57 -5.55 -2.08
N GLY A 44 -12.60 -6.47 -1.96
CA GLY A 44 -11.94 -7.09 -3.10
C GLY A 44 -10.73 -6.34 -3.63
N GLY A 45 -10.07 -5.47 -2.84
CA GLY A 45 -8.93 -4.68 -3.31
C GLY A 45 -8.54 -3.49 -2.43
N LEU A 46 -7.84 -2.51 -2.99
CA LEU A 46 -7.56 -1.23 -2.34
C LEU A 46 -8.68 -0.24 -2.63
N ALA A 47 -9.25 0.36 -1.60
CA ALA A 47 -10.29 1.36 -1.75
C ALA A 47 -9.77 2.63 -2.46
N HIS A 48 -10.44 3.07 -3.52
CA HIS A 48 -10.26 4.43 -4.00
C HIS A 48 -10.70 5.43 -2.90
N GLY A 49 -10.16 6.64 -2.91
CA GLY A 49 -10.48 7.63 -1.89
C GLY A 49 -9.99 7.26 -0.48
N ALA A 50 -8.96 6.42 -0.37
CA ALA A 50 -8.38 6.04 0.90
C ALA A 50 -6.85 6.18 0.90
N LEU A 51 -6.29 6.28 2.10
CA LEU A 51 -4.87 6.28 2.38
C LEU A 51 -4.36 4.86 2.60
N HIS A 52 -3.36 4.48 1.81
CA HIS A 52 -2.64 3.22 1.90
C HIS A 52 -1.17 3.48 2.17
N GLU A 53 -0.61 2.82 3.18
CA GLU A 53 0.79 2.94 3.58
C GLU A 53 1.61 1.74 3.13
N PHE A 54 2.83 1.98 2.66
CA PHE A 54 3.77 0.96 2.20
C PHE A 54 5.15 1.24 2.77
N ALA A 55 5.82 0.23 3.34
CA ALA A 55 7.19 0.33 3.82
C ALA A 55 8.02 -0.87 3.39
N GLY A 56 9.33 -0.69 3.19
CA GLY A 56 10.23 -1.81 2.97
C GLY A 56 10.57 -2.53 4.28
N GLY A 57 10.68 -3.87 4.21
CA GLY A 57 11.21 -4.69 5.31
C GLY A 57 12.73 -4.88 5.23
N GLY A 58 13.37 -5.14 6.37
CA GLY A 58 14.80 -5.42 6.44
C GLY A 58 15.68 -4.27 5.94
N SER A 59 16.58 -4.54 4.99
CA SER A 59 17.39 -3.51 4.32
C SER A 59 16.52 -2.52 3.53
N GLY A 60 15.40 -2.99 2.97
CA GLY A 60 14.45 -2.19 2.21
C GLY A 60 13.78 -1.08 3.00
N THR A 61 13.90 -1.09 4.33
CA THR A 61 13.41 0.00 5.20
C THR A 61 14.10 1.34 4.88
N VAL A 62 15.37 1.35 4.48
CA VAL A 62 16.11 2.59 4.21
C VAL A 62 16.02 2.98 2.73
N ASP A 63 16.23 2.04 1.82
CA ASP A 63 16.15 2.34 0.39
C ASP A 63 14.71 2.54 -0.10
N GLY A 64 13.73 1.85 0.47
CA GLY A 64 12.31 1.95 0.12
C GLY A 64 11.97 1.43 -1.28
N ALA A 65 12.90 0.81 -2.01
CA ALA A 65 12.76 0.55 -3.45
C ALA A 65 11.60 -0.41 -3.76
N ALA A 66 11.48 -1.50 -3.00
CA ALA A 66 10.39 -2.46 -3.19
C ALA A 66 9.02 -1.87 -2.84
N ALA A 67 8.94 -1.06 -1.78
CA ALA A 67 7.70 -0.38 -1.40
C ALA A 67 7.30 0.69 -2.43
N ALA A 68 8.26 1.45 -2.96
CA ALA A 68 8.03 2.42 -4.02
C ALA A 68 7.57 1.72 -5.31
N LEU A 69 8.20 0.62 -5.72
CA LEU A 69 7.78 -0.15 -6.89
C LEU A 69 6.40 -0.76 -6.73
N PHE A 70 6.07 -1.24 -5.53
CA PHE A 70 4.75 -1.76 -5.24
C PHE A 70 3.68 -0.66 -5.32
N ALA A 71 3.93 0.50 -4.71
CA ALA A 71 3.06 1.67 -4.83
C ALA A 71 2.93 2.16 -6.28
N ALA A 72 4.01 2.13 -7.06
CA ALA A 72 4.03 2.50 -8.46
C ALA A 72 3.21 1.54 -9.34
N GLY A 73 3.30 0.22 -9.11
CA GLY A 73 2.47 -0.77 -9.80
C GLY A 73 0.97 -0.59 -9.48
N ILE A 74 0.63 -0.24 -8.23
CA ILE A 74 -0.73 0.14 -7.85
C ILE A 74 -1.16 1.40 -8.62
N ALA A 75 -0.33 2.45 -8.60
CA ALA A 75 -0.62 3.72 -9.28
C ALA A 75 -0.79 3.54 -10.81
N ALA A 76 0.02 2.67 -11.44
CA ALA A 76 -0.06 2.33 -12.85
C ALA A 76 -1.44 1.82 -13.26
N ARG A 77 -2.10 1.07 -12.35
CA ARG A 77 -3.41 0.45 -12.58
C ARG A 77 -4.59 1.39 -12.31
N THR A 78 -4.34 2.56 -11.72
CA THR A 78 -5.34 3.63 -11.63
C THR A 78 -5.53 4.33 -12.99
N LYS A 79 -6.58 5.15 -13.13
CA LYS A 79 -6.81 5.97 -14.32
C LYS A 79 -6.51 7.43 -14.02
N GLY A 80 -5.80 8.11 -14.94
CA GLY A 80 -5.47 9.53 -14.84
C GLY A 80 -4.02 9.82 -14.43
N PRO A 81 -3.63 11.10 -14.32
CA PRO A 81 -2.27 11.48 -13.92
C PRO A 81 -1.98 11.12 -12.45
N ILE A 82 -0.71 10.91 -12.15
CA ILE A 82 -0.18 10.58 -10.83
C ILE A 82 0.73 11.73 -10.40
N VAL A 83 0.54 12.22 -9.18
CA VAL A 83 1.48 13.17 -8.57
C VAL A 83 2.36 12.41 -7.59
N TRP A 84 3.68 12.56 -7.70
CA TRP A 84 4.65 11.94 -6.81
C TRP A 84 5.43 13.02 -6.06
N CYS A 85 5.12 13.18 -4.77
CA CYS A 85 5.72 14.17 -3.90
C CYS A 85 6.92 13.56 -3.15
N LEU A 86 8.07 14.20 -3.18
CA LEU A 86 9.31 13.62 -2.64
C LEU A 86 10.28 14.69 -2.14
N THR A 87 11.14 14.30 -1.19
CA THR A 87 12.24 15.15 -0.71
C THR A 87 13.60 14.80 -1.30
N ARG A 88 13.73 13.65 -1.97
CA ARG A 88 14.98 13.17 -2.56
C ARG A 88 14.74 12.68 -3.97
N PRO A 89 15.25 13.37 -5.01
CA PRO A 89 15.07 12.95 -6.40
C PRO A 89 16.04 11.81 -6.78
N ASP A 90 16.00 10.72 -6.01
CA ASP A 90 16.80 9.51 -6.23
C ASP A 90 15.99 8.32 -6.75
N LEU A 91 14.75 8.59 -7.18
CA LEU A 91 13.87 7.60 -7.78
C LEU A 91 14.37 7.22 -9.19
N PHE A 92 14.64 5.93 -9.40
CA PHE A 92 15.08 5.44 -10.71
C PHE A 92 13.88 5.27 -11.65
N PHE A 93 13.60 6.28 -12.47
CA PHE A 93 12.41 6.32 -13.35
C PHE A 93 12.20 5.09 -14.24
N PRO A 94 13.25 4.48 -14.86
CA PRO A 94 13.05 3.28 -15.66
C PRO A 94 12.41 2.11 -14.89
N ALA A 95 12.63 2.02 -13.56
CA ALA A 95 11.98 1.01 -12.74
C ALA A 95 10.46 1.25 -12.61
N LEU A 96 10.00 2.50 -12.63
CA LEU A 96 8.56 2.82 -12.62
C LEU A 96 7.90 2.39 -13.94
N ALA A 97 8.58 2.64 -15.06
CA ALA A 97 8.10 2.20 -16.37
C ALA A 97 8.05 0.66 -16.48
N GLN A 98 9.00 -0.04 -15.85
CA GLN A 98 8.99 -1.51 -15.78
C GLN A 98 7.79 -2.08 -15.01
N VAL A 99 7.15 -1.29 -14.13
CA VAL A 99 5.91 -1.68 -13.44
C VAL A 99 4.65 -1.06 -14.07
N GLY A 100 4.77 -0.59 -15.32
CA GLY A 100 3.66 -0.02 -16.10
C GLY A 100 3.33 1.44 -15.83
N LEU A 101 4.06 2.12 -14.94
CA LEU A 101 3.85 3.53 -14.67
C LEU A 101 4.64 4.41 -15.66
N HIS A 102 3.99 4.74 -16.78
CA HIS A 102 4.60 5.52 -17.86
C HIS A 102 4.91 6.97 -17.45
N HIS A 103 6.01 7.53 -17.96
CA HIS A 103 6.48 8.88 -17.62
C HIS A 103 5.45 9.98 -17.91
N ASP A 104 4.70 9.87 -19.02
CA ASP A 104 3.63 10.84 -19.36
C ASP A 104 2.47 10.88 -18.35
N ARG A 105 2.39 9.91 -17.44
CA ARG A 105 1.38 9.88 -16.38
C ARG A 105 1.89 10.41 -15.05
N ILE A 106 3.17 10.71 -14.89
CA ILE A 106 3.72 11.12 -13.59
C ILE A 106 4.14 12.57 -13.62
N ILE A 107 3.75 13.31 -12.57
CA ILE A 107 4.23 14.65 -12.27
C ILE A 107 5.00 14.56 -10.95
N PHE A 108 6.29 14.88 -10.97
CA PHE A 108 7.13 14.92 -9.77
C PHE A 108 7.01 16.30 -9.11
N VAL A 109 6.80 16.29 -7.79
CA VAL A 109 6.77 17.48 -6.96
C VAL A 109 7.87 17.34 -5.92
N GLU A 110 9.00 17.97 -6.20
CA GLU A 110 10.15 17.98 -5.31
C GLU A 110 9.95 19.04 -4.21
N SER A 111 10.35 18.72 -3.00
CA SER A 111 10.22 19.61 -1.85
C SER A 111 11.42 19.48 -0.92
N ASP A 112 11.84 20.58 -0.31
CA ASP A 112 12.99 20.56 0.61
C ASP A 112 12.65 19.91 1.95
N LYS A 113 11.38 19.96 2.35
CA LYS A 113 10.91 19.51 3.66
C LYS A 113 9.75 18.54 3.56
N GLU A 114 9.65 17.68 4.58
CA GLU A 114 8.60 16.67 4.68
C GLU A 114 7.20 17.29 4.89
N GLU A 115 7.12 18.43 5.58
CA GLU A 115 5.88 19.17 5.77
C GLU A 115 5.31 19.67 4.43
N ASP A 116 6.19 20.06 3.50
CA ASP A 116 5.81 20.50 2.16
C ASP A 116 5.35 19.32 1.31
N VAL A 117 5.96 18.14 1.44
CA VAL A 117 5.47 16.89 0.80
C VAL A 117 4.04 16.60 1.26
N LEU A 118 3.77 16.66 2.56
CA LEU A 118 2.41 16.44 3.09
C LEU A 118 1.41 17.48 2.58
N ALA A 119 1.80 18.76 2.50
CA ALA A 119 0.95 19.82 1.98
C ALA A 119 0.65 19.62 0.49
N ASN A 120 1.67 19.29 -0.31
CA ASN A 120 1.53 19.00 -1.73
C ASN A 120 0.65 17.77 -2.00
N MET A 121 0.77 16.74 -1.14
CA MET A 121 -0.13 15.59 -1.21
C MET A 121 -1.59 15.99 -0.96
N GLU A 122 -1.85 16.80 0.06
CA GLU A 122 -3.20 17.25 0.40
C GLU A 122 -3.82 18.10 -0.73
N GLU A 123 -3.04 18.97 -1.36
CA GLU A 123 -3.47 19.75 -2.53
C GLU A 123 -3.79 18.85 -3.72
N GLY A 124 -2.89 17.91 -4.05
CA GLY A 124 -3.13 16.93 -5.12
C GLY A 124 -4.38 16.08 -4.89
N LEU A 125 -4.59 15.61 -3.65
CA LEU A 125 -5.79 14.85 -3.29
C LEU A 125 -7.05 15.70 -3.37
N SER A 126 -6.95 17.00 -3.08
CA SER A 126 -8.07 17.95 -3.13
C SER A 126 -8.51 18.30 -4.55
N PHE A 127 -7.62 18.19 -5.55
CA PHE A 127 -7.93 18.45 -6.95
C PHE A 127 -8.97 17.48 -7.54
N GLY A 128 -8.86 16.18 -7.21
CA GLY A 128 -9.86 15.16 -7.58
C GLY A 128 -9.89 14.68 -9.03
N GLY A 129 -8.93 15.11 -9.87
CA GLY A 129 -8.74 14.62 -11.23
C GLY A 129 -7.55 13.66 -11.41
N LEU A 130 -6.89 13.27 -10.32
CA LEU A 130 -5.72 12.38 -10.34
C LEU A 130 -6.13 10.92 -10.13
N GLY A 131 -5.33 9.99 -10.67
CA GLY A 131 -5.49 8.56 -10.40
C GLY A 131 -5.00 8.19 -9.00
N ALA A 132 -3.85 8.74 -8.60
CA ALA A 132 -3.30 8.63 -7.27
C ALA A 132 -2.36 9.80 -6.94
N VAL A 133 -2.13 9.99 -5.65
CA VAL A 133 -1.10 10.88 -5.12
C VAL A 133 -0.17 10.06 -4.24
N VAL A 134 1.11 10.04 -4.60
CA VAL A 134 2.16 9.33 -3.88
C VAL A 134 2.99 10.33 -3.09
N GLY A 135 3.34 9.99 -1.85
CA GLY A 135 4.30 10.76 -1.07
C GLY A 135 5.32 9.90 -0.38
N GLU A 136 6.60 10.27 -0.51
CA GLU A 136 7.70 9.67 0.23
C GLU A 136 7.91 10.38 1.56
N LEU A 137 7.70 9.63 2.66
CA LEU A 137 7.63 10.19 4.01
C LEU A 137 8.48 9.36 4.99
N VAL A 138 9.26 10.02 5.83
CA VAL A 138 9.93 9.43 7.01
C VAL A 138 8.94 9.30 8.16
N ARG A 139 8.10 10.32 8.43
CA ARG A 139 7.11 10.36 9.52
C ARG A 139 5.72 10.69 9.02
N LEU A 140 4.73 9.97 9.53
CA LEU A 140 3.34 10.18 9.18
C LEU A 140 2.49 10.26 10.46
N PRO A 141 2.43 11.44 11.10
CA PRO A 141 1.62 11.63 12.30
C PRO A 141 0.13 11.39 12.06
N MET A 142 -0.61 11.06 13.12
CA MET A 142 -2.06 10.81 13.05
C MET A 142 -2.85 11.99 12.46
N VAL A 143 -2.49 13.23 12.82
CA VAL A 143 -3.18 14.43 12.31
C VAL A 143 -2.99 14.57 10.80
N SER A 144 -1.75 14.46 10.32
CA SER A 144 -1.43 14.55 8.89
C SER A 144 -2.07 13.41 8.09
N SER A 145 -1.96 12.16 8.57
CA SER A 145 -2.63 11.02 7.90
C SER A 145 -4.15 11.17 7.87
N ARG A 146 -4.77 11.73 8.92
CA ARG A 146 -6.22 11.97 8.91
C ARG A 146 -6.62 13.03 7.89
N ARG A 147 -5.83 14.10 7.73
CA ARG A 147 -6.06 15.12 6.69
C ARG A 147 -5.98 14.51 5.29
N LEU A 148 -4.94 13.71 5.01
CA LEU A 148 -4.81 13.00 3.74
C LEU A 148 -5.97 12.04 3.49
N GLN A 149 -6.37 11.24 4.49
CA GLN A 149 -7.52 10.34 4.39
C GLN A 149 -8.81 11.10 4.06
N LEU A 150 -9.09 12.23 4.74
CA LEU A 150 -10.29 13.04 4.47
C LEU A 150 -10.26 13.68 3.07
N ALA A 151 -9.09 14.15 2.63
CA ALA A 151 -8.94 14.71 1.28
C ALA A 151 -9.17 13.64 0.19
N ALA A 152 -8.62 12.44 0.40
CA ALA A 152 -8.83 11.28 -0.46
C ALA A 152 -10.31 10.88 -0.49
N GLU A 153 -10.96 10.75 0.67
CA GLU A 153 -12.38 10.38 0.80
C GLU A 153 -13.29 11.36 0.03
N ARG A 154 -12.99 12.67 0.10
CA ARG A 154 -13.78 13.71 -0.57
C ARG A 154 -13.75 13.60 -2.09
N THR A 155 -12.62 13.24 -2.68
CA THR A 155 -12.44 13.26 -4.14
C THR A 155 -12.49 11.88 -4.79
N GLY A 156 -12.27 10.81 -4.04
CA GLY A 156 -12.08 9.46 -4.55
C GLY A 156 -10.66 9.18 -5.05
N THR A 157 -9.74 10.14 -4.95
CA THR A 157 -8.33 9.96 -5.35
C THR A 157 -7.62 9.03 -4.38
N MET A 158 -6.83 8.09 -4.87
CA MET A 158 -6.07 7.18 -4.00
C MET A 158 -4.86 7.89 -3.40
N ALA A 159 -4.68 7.81 -2.08
CA ALA A 159 -3.49 8.33 -1.39
C ALA A 159 -2.54 7.18 -1.08
N LEU A 160 -1.31 7.26 -1.59
CA LEU A 160 -0.27 6.25 -1.41
C LEU A 160 0.90 6.86 -0.62
N ALA A 161 1.12 6.43 0.61
CA ALA A 161 2.23 6.89 1.42
C ALA A 161 3.35 5.83 1.42
N VAL A 162 4.48 6.15 0.81
CA VAL A 162 5.68 5.33 0.85
C VAL A 162 6.54 5.77 2.02
N ARG A 163 6.66 4.89 3.02
CA ARG A 163 7.39 5.13 4.26
C ARG A 163 8.85 4.75 4.05
N ARG A 164 9.75 5.73 4.12
CA ARG A 164 11.17 5.59 3.80
C ARG A 164 12.02 6.37 4.80
N TRP A 165 12.85 5.66 5.56
CA TRP A 165 13.65 6.25 6.63
C TRP A 165 15.09 6.51 6.20
N ARG A 166 15.82 7.37 6.93
CA ARG A 166 17.26 7.55 6.71
C ARG A 166 18.07 6.45 7.36
N ARG A 167 17.56 5.95 8.50
CA ARG A 167 18.20 4.89 9.29
C ARG A 167 17.16 3.90 9.75
N GLN A 168 17.54 2.63 9.81
CA GLN A 168 16.65 1.56 10.23
C GLN A 168 16.09 1.77 11.67
N THR A 169 16.88 2.40 12.55
CA THR A 169 16.45 2.75 13.92
C THR A 169 15.28 3.73 13.97
N GLU A 170 15.01 4.47 12.90
CA GLU A 170 13.91 5.43 12.83
C GLU A 170 12.58 4.75 12.46
N ALA A 171 12.62 3.53 11.92
CA ALA A 171 11.45 2.80 11.44
C ALA A 171 10.55 2.23 12.54
N ASN A 172 10.90 2.48 13.81
CA ASN A 172 10.08 2.14 14.96
C ASN A 172 8.70 2.83 14.93
N ASP A 173 8.54 3.91 14.16
CA ASP A 173 7.27 4.62 14.03
C ASP A 173 6.28 3.95 13.06
N PHE A 174 6.69 2.96 12.26
CA PHE A 174 5.80 2.27 11.31
C PHE A 174 4.66 1.49 11.99
N GLY A 175 4.78 1.21 13.29
CA GLY A 175 3.72 0.63 14.12
C GLY A 175 2.74 1.64 14.72
N GLN A 176 3.04 2.94 14.67
CA GLN A 176 2.21 3.97 15.30
C GLN A 176 0.83 4.07 14.61
N PRO A 177 -0.23 4.46 15.35
CA PRO A 177 -1.54 4.66 14.77
C PRO A 177 -1.56 5.77 13.73
N THR A 178 -2.14 5.47 12.56
CA THR A 178 -2.43 6.44 11.50
C THR A 178 -3.88 6.28 11.05
N ALA A 179 -4.35 7.20 10.22
CA ALA A 179 -5.66 7.09 9.57
C ALA A 179 -5.67 6.16 8.34
N SER A 180 -4.59 5.45 8.02
CA SER A 180 -4.50 4.59 6.83
C SER A 180 -5.53 3.46 6.88
N THR A 181 -6.18 3.22 5.75
CA THR A 181 -7.09 2.09 5.54
C THR A 181 -6.33 0.77 5.44
N THR A 182 -5.16 0.75 4.78
CA THR A 182 -4.26 -0.41 4.78
C THR A 182 -2.82 0.00 5.07
N ARG A 183 -2.06 -0.91 5.67
CA ARG A 183 -0.61 -0.78 5.86
C ARG A 183 0.10 -2.06 5.44
N TRP A 184 1.11 -1.91 4.59
CA TRP A 184 1.84 -3.01 3.98
C TRP A 184 3.33 -2.91 4.28
N ARG A 185 3.94 -4.03 4.67
CA ARG A 185 5.38 -4.21 4.63
C ARG A 185 5.75 -5.04 3.40
N VAL A 186 6.74 -4.58 2.65
CA VAL A 186 7.23 -5.20 1.42
C VAL A 186 8.67 -5.63 1.65
N SER A 187 8.88 -6.93 1.82
CA SER A 187 10.22 -7.50 2.03
C SER A 187 10.68 -8.20 0.75
N VAL A 188 11.92 -7.94 0.31
CA VAL A 188 12.49 -8.59 -0.86
C VAL A 188 12.88 -10.03 -0.51
N MET A 189 12.46 -10.97 -1.36
CA MET A 189 12.78 -12.39 -1.27
C MET A 189 13.71 -12.79 -2.43
N PRO A 190 14.49 -13.88 -2.29
CA PRO A 190 15.26 -14.42 -3.40
C PRO A 190 14.37 -14.67 -4.62
N SER A 191 14.82 -14.24 -5.80
CA SER A 191 14.12 -14.54 -7.05
C SER A 191 14.16 -16.04 -7.35
N GLU A 192 13.18 -16.52 -8.12
CA GLU A 192 13.26 -17.87 -8.70
C GLU A 192 14.52 -18.03 -9.57
N ASP A 193 15.14 -19.20 -9.46
CA ASP A 193 16.25 -19.59 -10.32
C ASP A 193 15.76 -19.74 -11.77
N LEU A 194 16.48 -19.13 -12.70
CA LEU A 194 16.22 -19.28 -14.12
C LEU A 194 16.98 -20.51 -14.67
N PRO A 195 16.47 -21.17 -15.72
CA PRO A 195 17.19 -22.26 -16.41
C PRO A 195 18.44 -21.78 -17.17
N VAL A 196 18.71 -20.47 -17.15
CA VAL A 196 19.83 -19.80 -17.80
C VAL A 196 20.48 -18.83 -16.81
N PRO A 197 21.77 -18.48 -16.99
CA PRO A 197 22.40 -17.45 -16.16
C PRO A 197 21.61 -16.13 -16.21
N GLY A 198 21.18 -15.63 -15.06
CA GLY A 198 20.41 -14.41 -14.95
C GLY A 198 19.71 -14.28 -13.59
N VAL A 199 19.02 -13.17 -13.40
CA VAL A 199 18.18 -12.92 -12.22
C VAL A 199 16.73 -13.07 -12.66
N GLY A 200 15.98 -13.94 -11.98
CA GLY A 200 14.55 -14.11 -12.21
C GLY A 200 13.73 -12.89 -11.84
N ARG A 201 12.42 -12.95 -12.07
CA ARG A 201 11.51 -11.89 -11.60
C ARG A 201 11.65 -11.74 -10.08
N ALA A 202 11.79 -10.50 -9.62
CA ALA A 202 11.90 -10.23 -8.18
C ALA A 202 10.71 -10.82 -7.44
N GLN A 203 10.94 -11.30 -6.22
CA GLN A 203 9.88 -11.82 -5.35
C GLN A 203 9.77 -10.96 -4.10
N TRP A 204 8.54 -10.79 -3.61
CA TRP A 204 8.24 -10.03 -2.43
C TRP A 204 7.39 -10.85 -1.46
N LEU A 205 7.70 -10.73 -0.17
CA LEU A 205 6.79 -11.04 0.91
C LEU A 205 6.02 -9.76 1.23
N LEU A 206 4.72 -9.76 0.93
CA LEU A 206 3.78 -8.68 1.23
C LEU A 206 3.06 -9.00 2.53
N GLU A 207 3.25 -8.19 3.54
CA GLU A 207 2.60 -8.36 4.84
C GLU A 207 1.60 -7.23 5.06
N LEU A 208 0.31 -7.57 5.05
CA LEU A 208 -0.78 -6.68 5.41
C LEU A 208 -0.80 -6.55 6.94
N MET A 209 -0.09 -5.55 7.44
CA MET A 209 0.04 -5.30 8.88
C MET A 209 -1.21 -4.67 9.50
N ARG A 210 -2.04 -4.01 8.69
CA ARG A 210 -3.30 -3.39 9.10
C ARG A 210 -4.24 -3.31 7.91
N VAL A 211 -5.51 -3.60 8.16
CA VAL A 211 -6.61 -3.28 7.26
C VAL A 211 -7.84 -2.86 8.07
N LYS A 212 -8.52 -1.79 7.66
CA LYS A 212 -9.77 -1.36 8.29
C LYS A 212 -10.83 -2.43 8.03
N ALA A 213 -11.40 -2.99 9.10
CA ALA A 213 -12.45 -4.02 9.04
C ALA A 213 -12.07 -5.33 8.32
N GLY A 214 -10.79 -5.71 8.36
CA GLY A 214 -10.31 -7.02 7.89
C GLY A 214 -9.24 -7.59 8.83
N GLU A 215 -8.63 -8.70 8.43
CA GLU A 215 -7.57 -9.37 9.17
C GLU A 215 -6.19 -9.16 8.50
N CYS A 216 -5.14 -9.21 9.31
CA CYS A 216 -3.77 -9.18 8.80
C CYS A 216 -3.45 -10.48 8.05
N ALA A 217 -2.63 -10.39 7.01
CA ALA A 217 -2.25 -11.53 6.19
C ALA A 217 -0.86 -11.33 5.58
N GLU A 218 -0.27 -12.41 5.06
CA GLU A 218 1.00 -12.39 4.37
C GLU A 218 0.89 -13.14 3.04
N PHE A 219 1.61 -12.66 2.03
CA PHE A 219 1.55 -13.21 0.67
C PHE A 219 2.95 -13.23 0.06
N LEU A 220 3.34 -14.37 -0.50
CA LEU A 220 4.53 -14.48 -1.33
C LEU A 220 4.16 -14.29 -2.80
N VAL A 221 4.60 -13.18 -3.38
CA VAL A 221 4.25 -12.80 -4.75
C VAL A 221 5.50 -12.52 -5.58
N ARG A 222 5.39 -12.70 -6.89
CA ARG A 222 6.30 -12.08 -7.85
C ARG A 222 5.98 -10.58 -7.93
N ALA A 223 7.02 -9.76 -8.00
CA ALA A 223 6.96 -8.31 -8.15
C ALA A 223 6.14 -7.89 -9.37
N CYS A 224 5.66 -6.65 -9.44
CA CYS A 224 4.82 -6.17 -10.55
C CYS A 224 5.42 -6.42 -11.95
N ASP A 225 4.58 -6.74 -12.94
CA ASP A 225 4.94 -6.79 -14.36
C ASP A 225 4.80 -5.40 -15.01
N ASP A 226 4.99 -5.31 -16.33
CA ASP A 226 4.87 -4.10 -17.14
C ASP A 226 3.45 -3.50 -17.19
N LYS A 227 2.47 -4.12 -16.51
CA LYS A 227 1.10 -3.62 -16.32
C LYS A 227 0.79 -3.29 -14.86
N GLY A 228 1.78 -3.39 -13.98
CA GLY A 228 1.63 -3.18 -12.54
C GLY A 228 0.96 -4.36 -11.83
N CYS A 229 0.79 -5.49 -12.50
CA CYS A 229 0.08 -6.66 -11.96
C CYS A 229 1.03 -7.57 -11.17
N LEU A 230 0.56 -7.99 -9.99
CA LEU A 230 1.21 -9.02 -9.19
C LEU A 230 0.86 -10.41 -9.75
N ASP A 231 1.67 -11.38 -9.37
CA ASP A 231 1.45 -12.80 -9.65
C ASP A 231 1.86 -13.64 -8.44
N LEU A 232 1.12 -14.70 -8.13
CA LEU A 232 1.45 -15.54 -6.97
C LEU A 232 2.73 -16.33 -7.25
N SER A 233 3.64 -16.35 -6.26
CA SER A 233 4.80 -17.23 -6.33
C SER A 233 4.34 -18.67 -6.12
N SER A 234 4.85 -19.61 -6.93
CA SER A 234 4.48 -21.03 -6.86
C SER A 234 4.87 -21.72 -5.54
N GLY A 235 5.62 -21.03 -4.67
CA GLY A 235 5.98 -21.52 -3.33
C GLY A 235 4.87 -21.39 -2.27
N SER A 236 3.72 -20.78 -2.58
CA SER A 236 2.64 -20.55 -1.61
C SER A 236 1.71 -21.76 -1.37
N ALA A 237 2.00 -22.93 -1.94
CA ALA A 237 1.18 -24.13 -1.77
C ALA A 237 1.42 -24.88 -0.45
N ASP A 238 2.46 -24.55 0.31
CA ASP A 238 2.75 -25.23 1.58
C ASP A 238 2.30 -24.37 2.77
N GLY A 239 1.18 -24.78 3.37
CA GLY A 239 0.52 -24.10 4.47
C GLY A 239 1.37 -23.97 5.75
N SER A 240 1.06 -22.92 6.50
CA SER A 240 1.31 -22.73 7.93
C SER A 240 2.43 -23.58 8.54
N HIS A 241 3.67 -23.06 8.50
CA HIS A 241 4.74 -23.56 9.35
C HIS A 241 4.42 -23.26 10.82
N SER A 242 3.74 -24.21 11.49
CA SER A 242 3.80 -24.30 12.94
C SER A 242 5.26 -24.47 13.33
N SER A 243 5.74 -23.63 14.24
CA SER A 243 7.11 -23.68 14.76
C SER A 243 7.43 -25.07 15.34
N ARG A 244 8.15 -25.91 14.62
CA ARG A 244 8.85 -27.05 15.23
C ARG A 244 10.17 -26.53 15.79
N ARG A 245 10.22 -26.41 17.11
CA ARG A 245 11.46 -26.26 17.88
C ARG A 245 12.43 -27.38 17.47
N SER A 246 13.59 -26.99 16.96
CA SER A 246 14.74 -27.87 16.80
C SER A 246 15.24 -28.27 18.19
N VAL A 247 15.14 -29.55 18.54
CA VAL A 247 15.85 -30.13 19.68
C VAL A 247 17.24 -30.50 19.18
N TYR A 248 18.26 -29.74 19.58
CA TYR A 248 19.64 -30.21 19.53
C TYR A 248 19.98 -30.86 20.86
N SER A 249 20.24 -32.16 20.81
CA SER A 249 20.92 -32.94 21.84
C SER A 249 22.37 -32.48 21.99
N ALA A 250 22.82 -32.42 23.23
CA ALA A 250 24.21 -32.62 23.65
C ALA A 250 24.20 -33.71 24.72
#